data_AF-A0A2P5DRI3-F1
#
_entry.id   AF-A0A2P5DRI3-F1
#
_cell.length_a   1.000
_cell.length_b   1.000
_cell.length_c   1.000
_cell.angle_alpha   90.00
_cell.angle_beta   90.00
_cell.angle_gamma   90.00
#
_symmetry.space_group_name_H-M   'P 1'
#
loop_
_entity.id
_entity.type
_entity.pdbx_description
1 polymer ?
#
loop_
_entity_poly.entity_id
_entity_poly.type
_entity_poly.pdbx_seq_one_letter_code
_entity_poly.pdbx_strand_id
1 'polypeptide(L)' 'MEENGNVLLAYKDNNRGQDNTWYLDTGASNHMCGRRSMFIELDESISRSVSFGDDSNVAVKGK' A
#
# COMPACT_ATOMS: atom_id res chain seq x y z
N MET A 1 7.65 9.57 32.43
CA MET A 1 6.94 9.83 31.17
C MET A 1 6.88 8.48 30.48
N GLU A 2 5.71 7.84 30.46
CA GLU A 2 5.54 6.54 29.81
C GLU A 2 5.41 6.76 28.30
N GLU A 3 6.33 6.16 27.55
CA GLU A 3 6.29 6.13 26.10
C GLU A 3 5.36 4.99 25.70
N ASN A 4 4.14 5.35 25.27
CA ASN A 4 3.13 4.38 24.82
C ASN A 4 3.58 3.78 23.48
N GLY A 5 4.44 2.76 23.54
CA GLY A 5 4.93 2.04 22.36
C GLY A 5 3.79 1.34 21.62
N ASN A 6 3.58 1.71 20.37
CA ASN A 6 2.57 1.13 19.49
C ASN A 6 3.04 -0.29 19.11
N VAL A 7 2.35 -1.32 19.59
CA VAL A 7 2.63 -2.70 19.19
C VAL A 7 1.90 -3.00 17.88
N LEU A 8 2.64 -3.09 16.76
CA LEU A 8 2.10 -3.59 15.49
C LEU A 8 2.30 -5.10 15.41
N LEU A 9 1.19 -5.85 15.39
CA LEU A 9 1.18 -7.29 15.15
C LEU A 9 0.91 -7.54 13.66
N ALA A 10 1.89 -8.11 12.95
CA ALA A 10 1.71 -8.59 11.58
C ALA A 10 1.60 -10.12 11.57
N TYR A 11 0.53 -10.65 10.96
CA TYR A 11 0.33 -12.08 10.75
C TYR A 11 0.57 -12.41 9.28
N LYS A 12 1.49 -13.35 9.02
CA LYS A 12 1.80 -13.83 7.67
C LYS A 12 1.30 -15.26 7.51
N ASP A 13 0.17 -15.41 6.84
CA ASP A 13 -0.30 -16.72 6.39
C ASP A 13 0.53 -17.17 5.17
N ASN A 14 1.29 -18.24 5.31
CA ASN A 14 2.12 -18.79 4.24
C ASN A 14 1.33 -19.71 3.28
N ASN A 15 0.02 -19.87 3.47
CA ASN A 15 -0.80 -20.88 2.79
C ASN A 15 -1.82 -20.28 1.79
N ARG A 16 -1.93 -18.96 1.70
CA ARG A 16 -2.69 -18.27 0.66
C ARG A 16 -1.69 -17.49 -0.17
N GLY A 17 -1.81 -17.53 -1.51
CA GLY A 17 -0.98 -16.72 -2.39
C GLY A 17 -0.85 -15.30 -1.85
N GLN A 18 0.32 -14.68 -2.04
CA GLN A 18 0.67 -13.37 -1.47
C GLN A 18 -0.42 -12.29 -1.72
N ASP A 19 -1.24 -12.52 -2.73
CA ASP A 19 -2.56 -12.01 -3.04
C ASP A 19 -3.42 -11.41 -1.91
N ASN A 20 -3.47 -11.97 -0.71
CA ASN A 20 -4.42 -11.54 0.33
C ASN A 20 -3.79 -10.96 1.61
N THR A 21 -2.48 -10.65 1.60
CA THR A 21 -1.84 -10.03 2.77
C THR A 21 -1.98 -8.51 2.70
N TRP A 22 -2.73 -7.93 3.63
CA TRP A 22 -2.88 -6.48 3.76
C TRP A 22 -2.09 -5.99 4.97
N TYR A 23 -1.23 -5.00 4.77
CA TYR A 23 -0.58 -4.26 5.85
C TYR A 23 -1.28 -2.91 5.96
N LEU A 24 -1.78 -2.61 7.16
CA LEU A 24 -2.38 -1.31 7.46
C LEU A 24 -1.27 -0.35 7.88
N ASP A 25 -0.91 0.57 6.97
CA ASP A 25 -0.03 1.69 7.27
C ASP A 25 -0.88 2.92 7.59
N THR A 26 -1.00 3.27 8.87
CA THR A 26 -1.75 4.44 9.33
C THR A 26 -0.99 5.75 9.12
N GLY A 27 0.29 5.70 8.72
CA GLY A 27 1.10 6.86 8.38
C GLY A 27 0.97 7.28 6.91
N ALA A 28 0.48 6.41 6.04
CA ALA A 28 0.26 6.70 4.63
C ALA A 28 -1.10 7.38 4.40
N SER A 29 -1.08 8.55 3.77
CA SER A 29 -2.31 9.25 3.37
C SER A 29 -3.04 8.55 2.22
N ASN A 30 -2.31 7.77 1.41
CA ASN A 30 -2.82 6.99 0.28
C ASN A 30 -2.26 5.56 0.35
N HIS A 31 -3.14 4.56 0.21
CA HIS A 31 -2.75 3.16 0.16
C HIS A 31 -2.46 2.74 -1.29
N MET A 32 -1.23 2.32 -1.57
CA MET A 32 -0.83 1.83 -2.90
C MET A 32 -1.01 0.31 -2.96
N CYS A 33 -1.73 -0.16 -3.98
CA CYS A 33 -1.90 -1.59 -4.25
C CYS A 33 -1.57 -1.89 -5.72
N GLY A 34 -0.78 -2.96 -5.95
CA GLY A 34 -0.40 -3.41 -7.29
C GLY A 34 -1.50 -4.18 -8.04
N ARG A 35 -2.65 -4.43 -7.41
CA ARG A 35 -3.73 -5.26 -7.98
C ARG A 35 -4.95 -4.39 -8.31
N ARG A 36 -5.11 -4.07 -9.60
CA ARG A 36 -6.28 -3.33 -10.11
C ARG A 36 -7.62 -3.96 -9.74
N SER A 37 -7.71 -5.29 -9.68
CA SER A 37 -8.95 -6.02 -9.34
C SER A 37 -9.42 -5.82 -7.90
N MET A 38 -8.59 -5.23 -7.02
CA MET A 38 -8.99 -4.91 -5.65
C MET A 38 -9.79 -3.59 -5.55
N PHE A 39 -9.81 -2.79 -6.61
CA PHE A 39 -10.56 -1.55 -6.64
C PHE A 39 -11.98 -1.79 -7.16
N ILE A 40 -12.99 -1.30 -6.42
CA ILE A 40 -14.38 -1.24 -6.90
C ILE A 40 -14.50 -0.21 -8.02
N GLU A 41 -13.79 0.91 -7.88
CA GLU A 41 -13.72 2.02 -8.84
C GLU A 41 -12.29 2.55 -8.85
N LEU A 42 -11.74 2.78 -10.05
CA LEU A 42 -10.41 3.32 -10.26
C LEU A 42 -10.49 4.37 -11.37
N ASP A 43 -10.13 5.62 -11.06
CA ASP A 43 -10.04 6.68 -12.06
C ASP A 43 -8.68 6.63 -12.76
N GLU A 44 -8.64 6.12 -13.99
CA GLU A 44 -7.38 6.07 -14.75
C GLU A 44 -7.01 7.39 -15.43
N SER A 45 -7.91 8.37 -15.42
CA SER A 45 -7.62 9.71 -15.93
C SER A 45 -6.60 10.42 -15.05
N ILE A 46 -6.58 10.11 -13.76
CA ILE A 46 -5.58 10.61 -12.82
C ILE A 46 -4.31 9.78 -12.97
N SER A 47 -3.22 10.47 -13.28
CA SER A 47 -1.90 9.88 -13.46
C SER A 47 -0.88 10.68 -12.65
N ARG A 48 -0.08 10.00 -11.84
CA ARG A 48 1.04 10.62 -11.10
C ARG A 48 2.31 9.80 -11.29
N SER A 49 3.46 10.42 -11.06
CA SER A 49 4.75 9.73 -10.99
C SER A 49 5.18 9.61 -9.54
N VAL A 50 5.61 8.42 -9.13
CA VAL A 50 6.18 8.17 -7.81
C VAL A 50 7.66 7.85 -7.99
N SER A 51 8.51 8.59 -7.28
CA SER A 51 9.95 8.33 -7.22
C SER A 51 10.27 7.42 -6.04
N PHE A 52 11.12 6.44 -6.27
CA PHE A 52 11.67 5.57 -5.23
C PHE A 52 13.05 6.07 -4.79
N GLY A 53 13.54 5.54 -3.67
CA GLY A 53 14.86 5.90 -3.13
C GLY A 53 16.07 5.44 -3.98
N ASP A 54 15.82 4.71 -5.06
CA ASP A 54 16.81 4.27 -6.06
C ASP A 54 16.78 5.11 -7.34
N ASP A 55 16.21 6.32 -7.27
CA ASP A 55 15.97 7.25 -8.38
C ASP A 55 15.03 6.71 -9.48
N SER A 56 14.49 5.50 -9.31
CA SER A 56 13.49 4.96 -10.23
C SER A 56 12.17 5.71 -10.07
N ASN A 57 11.44 5.82 -11.18
CA ASN A 57 10.15 6.50 -11.22
C ASN A 57 9.11 5.57 -11.86
N VAL A 58 7.95 5.45 -11.22
CA VAL A 58 6.84 4.64 -11.74
C VAL A 58 5.58 5.47 -11.87
N ALA A 59 4.92 5.33 -13.01
CA ALA A 59 3.60 5.91 -13.23
C ALA A 59 2.55 5.14 -12.42
N VAL A 60 1.79 5.86 -11.60
CA VAL A 60 0.67 5.33 -10.83
C VAL A 60 -0.64 5.92 -11.32
N LYS A 61 -1.67 5.10 -11.26
CA LYS A 61 -3.08 5.46 -11.51
C LYS A 61 -3.83 5.37 -10.21
N GLY A 62 -4.84 6.20 -10.02
CA GLY A 62 -5.55 6.25 -8.75
C GLY A 62 -6.85 7.01 -8.85
N LYS A 63 -7.73 6.76 -7.89
CA LYS A 63 -8.92 7.58 -7.69
C LYS A 63 -8.56 8.99 -7.23
#